data_AF-A0A0G1AH19-F1
#
_entry.id   AF-A0A0G1AH19-F1
#
_cell.length_a   1.000
_cell.length_b   1.000
_cell.length_c   1.000
_cell.angle_alpha   90.00
_cell.angle_beta   90.00
_cell.angle_gamma   90.00
#
_symmetry.space_group_name_H-M   'P 1'
#
loop_
_entity.id
_entity.type
_entity.pdbx_description
1 polymer ?
#
loop_
_entity_poly.entity_id
_entity_poly.type
_entity_poly.pdbx_seq_one_letter_code
_entity_poly.pdbx_strand_id
1 'polypeptide(L)'
;MTVSDAEISDILLEDETDRLLSRFMDQAQSIGLSLEQYLKSQNKTGEQLRSEYIKIAENNIKAEFVLSELIKTENIEVSDEEVEEMIKAAGDPSLVRAEDPMQKLYIKSILQKNKLISKLVEEAEGDKHHEHK
;
A
#
# COMPACT_ATOMS: atom_id res chain seq x y z
N MET A 1 18.35 3.67 -0.54
CA MET A 1 17.80 2.82 -1.60
C MET A 1 16.90 3.70 -2.44
N THR A 2 17.39 4.21 -3.57
CA THR A 2 16.60 5.03 -4.49
C THR A 2 15.69 4.10 -5.26
N VAL A 3 14.41 4.09 -4.86
CA VAL A 3 13.36 3.29 -5.48
C VAL A 3 13.16 3.85 -6.90
N SER A 4 13.71 3.15 -7.90
CA SER A 4 13.43 3.18 -9.35
C SER A 4 13.21 4.54 -10.07
N ASP A 5 13.97 4.78 -11.14
CA ASP A 5 13.75 5.86 -12.14
C ASP A 5 12.56 5.57 -13.08
N ALA A 6 11.39 5.28 -12.51
CA ALA A 6 10.15 5.14 -13.28
C ALA A 6 9.50 6.52 -13.44
N GLU A 7 9.27 6.95 -14.69
CA GLU A 7 8.46 8.14 -14.96
C GLU A 7 7.00 7.85 -14.58
N ILE A 8 6.52 8.54 -13.54
CA ILE A 8 5.13 8.44 -13.09
C ILE A 8 4.31 9.50 -13.85
N SER A 9 3.18 9.06 -14.41
CA SER A 9 2.21 9.98 -15.02
C SER A 9 1.66 10.97 -13.98
N ASP A 10 1.63 12.26 -14.33
CA ASP A 10 1.09 13.33 -13.47
C ASP A 10 -0.33 13.01 -12.97
N ILE A 11 -1.16 12.37 -13.80
CA ILE A 11 -2.52 11.97 -13.43
C ILE A 11 -2.51 10.96 -12.27
N LEU A 12 -1.63 9.96 -12.34
CA LEU A 12 -1.52 8.96 -11.26
C LEU A 12 -1.01 9.60 -9.97
N LEU A 13 -0.06 10.53 -10.10
CA LEU A 13 0.51 11.24 -8.97
C LEU A 13 -0.54 12.15 -8.30
N GLU A 14 -1.34 12.84 -9.10
CA GLU A 14 -2.44 13.69 -8.62
C GLU A 14 -3.52 12.87 -7.92
N ASP A 15 -4.01 11.80 -8.56
CA ASP A 15 -5.03 10.91 -8.01
C ASP A 15 -4.59 10.30 -6.67
N GLU A 16 -3.34 9.80 -6.58
CA GLU A 16 -2.83 9.22 -5.34
C GLU A 16 -2.64 10.29 -4.26
N THR A 17 -2.16 11.50 -4.63
CA THR A 17 -2.02 12.62 -3.69
C THR A 17 -3.37 12.98 -3.08
N ASP A 18 -4.40 13.13 -3.92
CA ASP A 18 -5.73 13.53 -3.49
C ASP A 18 -6.40 12.42 -2.66
N ARG A 19 -6.21 11.15 -3.03
CA ARG A 19 -6.66 10.00 -2.23
C ARG A 19 -6.05 10.01 -0.83
N LEU A 20 -4.74 10.24 -0.72
CA LEU A 20 -4.04 10.27 0.56
C LEU A 20 -4.47 11.46 1.41
N LEU A 21 -4.65 12.63 0.82
CA LEU A 21 -5.15 13.82 1.51
C LEU A 21 -6.59 13.64 1.99
N SER A 22 -7.47 13.05 1.17
CA SER A 22 -8.85 12.74 1.59
C SER A 22 -8.87 11.82 2.79
N ARG A 23 -8.08 10.74 2.78
CA ARG A 23 -7.97 9.82 3.92
C ARG A 23 -7.46 10.50 5.18
N PHE A 24 -6.45 11.36 5.03
CA PHE A 24 -5.95 12.17 6.14
C PHE A 24 -7.06 13.04 6.73
N MET A 25 -7.91 13.60 5.88
CA MET A 25 -9.01 14.46 6.31
C MET A 25 -10.13 13.70 7.01
N ASP A 26 -10.51 12.55 6.48
CA ASP A 26 -11.48 11.68 7.13
C ASP A 26 -10.98 11.26 8.53
N GLN A 27 -9.70 10.92 8.65
CA GLN A 27 -9.10 10.55 9.93
C GLN A 27 -9.03 11.74 10.90
N ALA A 28 -8.63 12.92 10.44
CA ALA A 28 -8.59 14.11 11.28
C ALA A 28 -10.00 14.50 11.78
N GLN A 29 -11.00 14.44 10.90
CA GLN A 29 -12.38 14.72 11.25
C GLN A 29 -12.92 13.72 12.27
N SER A 30 -12.54 12.44 12.18
CA SER A 30 -12.97 11.40 13.12
C SER A 30 -12.56 11.67 14.58
N ILE A 31 -11.49 12.44 14.79
CA ILE A 31 -11.01 12.86 16.11
C ILE A 31 -11.34 14.33 16.44
N GLY A 32 -12.17 14.98 15.62
CA GLY A 32 -12.63 16.36 15.82
C GLY A 32 -11.59 17.44 15.49
N LEU A 33 -10.55 17.12 14.71
CA LEU A 33 -9.52 18.07 14.28
C LEU A 33 -9.81 18.59 12.87
N SER A 34 -9.93 19.91 12.71
CA SER A 34 -10.03 20.49 11.36
C SER A 34 -8.66 20.63 10.68
N LEU A 35 -8.65 20.64 9.34
CA LEU A 35 -7.43 20.90 8.56
C LEU A 35 -6.74 22.19 8.97
N GLU A 36 -7.52 23.25 9.18
CA GLU A 36 -7.02 24.57 9.56
C GLU A 36 -6.30 24.52 10.91
N GLN A 37 -6.87 23.81 11.89
CA GLN A 37 -6.25 23.63 13.20
C GLN A 37 -4.96 22.82 13.10
N TYR A 38 -4.94 21.77 12.28
CA TYR A 38 -3.74 20.97 12.04
C TYR A 38 -2.64 21.82 11.41
N LEU A 39 -2.92 22.51 10.30
CA LEU A 39 -1.98 23.36 9.59
C LEU A 39 -1.41 24.47 10.50
N LYS A 40 -2.28 25.10 11.31
CA LYS A 40 -1.85 26.09 12.30
C LYS A 40 -0.94 25.50 13.37
N SER A 41 -1.24 24.31 13.88
CA SER A 41 -0.40 23.64 14.89
C SER A 41 0.98 23.28 14.36
N GLN A 42 1.08 23.00 13.06
CA GLN A 42 2.32 22.64 12.37
C GLN A 42 3.04 23.83 11.73
N ASN A 43 2.48 25.05 11.78
CA ASN A 43 2.94 26.23 11.02
C ASN A 43 3.14 25.93 9.52
N LYS A 44 2.18 25.23 8.90
CA LYS A 44 2.22 24.85 7.48
C LYS A 44 1.07 25.48 6.70
N THR A 45 1.27 25.65 5.40
CA THR A 45 0.20 25.96 4.44
C THR A 45 -0.37 24.68 3.80
N GLY A 46 -1.54 24.79 3.18
CA GLY A 46 -2.12 23.69 2.40
C GLY A 46 -1.23 23.23 1.24
N GLU A 47 -0.54 24.17 0.58
CA GLU A 47 0.42 23.87 -0.49
C GLU A 47 1.63 23.08 0.01
N GLN A 48 2.17 23.43 1.18
CA GLN A 48 3.27 22.69 1.81
C GLN A 48 2.84 21.27 2.17
N LEU A 49 1.64 21.12 2.75
CA LEU A 49 1.08 19.80 3.03
C LEU A 49 0.91 18.98 1.75
N ARG A 50 0.35 19.57 0.70
CA ARG A 50 0.18 18.89 -0.60
C ARG A 50 1.53 18.46 -1.19
N SER A 51 2.55 19.30 -1.13
CA SER A 51 3.90 18.95 -1.61
C SER A 51 4.52 17.78 -0.85
N GLU A 52 4.28 17.68 0.45
CA GLU A 52 4.71 16.52 1.25
C GLU A 52 3.99 15.25 0.80
N TYR A 53 2.68 15.34 0.57
CA TYR A 53 1.86 14.21 0.12
C TYR A 53 2.17 13.78 -1.32
N ILE A 54 2.56 14.70 -2.21
CA ILE A 54 3.07 14.35 -3.55
C ILE A 54 4.28 13.41 -3.45
N LYS A 55 5.22 13.70 -2.54
CA LYS A 55 6.41 12.85 -2.36
C LYS A 55 6.04 11.47 -1.80
N ILE A 56 5.04 11.41 -0.93
CA ILE A 56 4.54 10.14 -0.40
C ILE A 56 3.83 9.35 -1.51
N ALA A 57 2.98 10.01 -2.30
CA ALA A 57 2.28 9.43 -3.43
C ALA A 57 3.26 8.86 -4.46
N GLU A 58 4.30 9.61 -4.81
CA GLU A 58 5.35 9.15 -5.72
C GLU A 58 5.99 7.85 -5.22
N ASN A 59 6.41 7.81 -3.95
CA ASN A 59 7.00 6.61 -3.36
C ASN A 59 6.03 5.44 -3.30
N ASN A 60 4.75 5.67 -2.98
CA ASN A 60 3.73 4.63 -2.95
C ASN A 60 3.53 4.01 -4.34
N ILE A 61 3.43 4.84 -5.38
CA ILE A 61 3.25 4.37 -6.76
C ILE A 61 4.47 3.55 -7.20
N LYS A 62 5.69 4.04 -6.93
CA LYS A 62 6.91 3.29 -7.28
C LYS A 62 6.98 1.96 -6.54
N ALA A 63 6.67 1.94 -5.24
CA ALA A 63 6.63 0.71 -4.46
C ALA A 63 5.59 -0.28 -5.01
N GLU A 64 4.41 0.20 -5.39
CA GLU A 64 3.36 -0.63 -5.99
C GLU A 64 3.81 -1.27 -7.32
N PHE A 65 4.49 -0.50 -8.18
CA PHE A 65 5.05 -1.02 -9.43
C PHE A 65 6.15 -2.06 -9.19
N VAL A 66 7.08 -1.78 -8.27
CA VAL A 66 8.15 -2.71 -7.92
C VAL A 66 7.57 -4.01 -7.37
N LEU A 67 6.65 -3.94 -6.40
CA LEU A 67 6.00 -5.13 -5.84
C LEU A 67 5.23 -5.92 -6.91
N SER A 68 4.51 -5.22 -7.80
CA SER A 68 3.77 -5.87 -8.88
C SER A 68 4.68 -6.62 -9.84
N GLU A 69 5.85 -6.08 -10.15
CA GLU A 69 6.81 -6.73 -11.03
C GLU A 69 7.53 -7.89 -10.36
N LEU A 70 7.85 -7.76 -9.07
CA LEU A 70 8.42 -8.84 -8.27
C LEU A 70 7.43 -10.00 -8.10
N ILE A 71 6.13 -9.74 -7.89
CA ILE A 71 5.11 -10.79 -7.83
C ILE A 71 5.13 -11.65 -9.10
N LYS A 72 5.27 -11.02 -10.28
CA LYS A 72 5.36 -11.75 -11.56
C LYS A 72 6.70 -12.49 -11.68
N THR A 73 7.80 -11.81 -11.39
CA THR A 73 9.16 -12.35 -11.55
C THR A 73 9.39 -13.56 -10.65
N GLU A 74 8.93 -13.48 -9.40
CA GLU A 74 9.04 -14.52 -8.38
C GLU A 74 7.94 -15.59 -8.50
N ASN A 75 7.04 -15.46 -9.49
CA ASN A 75 5.87 -16.32 -9.71
C ASN A 75 5.06 -16.55 -8.43
N ILE A 76 4.70 -15.47 -7.73
CA ILE A 76 3.92 -15.55 -6.49
C ILE A 76 2.46 -15.84 -6.83
N GLU A 77 2.06 -17.09 -6.58
CA GLU A 77 0.70 -17.56 -6.77
C GLU A 77 -0.10 -17.59 -5.47
N VAL A 78 -1.39 -17.32 -5.59
CA VAL A 78 -2.38 -17.45 -4.53
C VAL A 78 -3.56 -18.21 -5.08
N SER A 79 -3.92 -19.31 -4.42
CA SER A 79 -5.04 -20.14 -4.82
C SER A 79 -6.38 -19.51 -4.39
N ASP A 80 -7.47 -19.98 -4.98
CA ASP A 80 -8.80 -19.50 -4.61
C ASP A 80 -9.19 -19.97 -3.20
N GLU A 81 -8.70 -21.14 -2.77
CA GLU A 81 -8.87 -21.65 -1.42
C GLU A 81 -8.24 -20.72 -0.37
N GLU A 82 -7.02 -20.21 -0.61
CA GLU A 82 -6.36 -19.27 0.30
C GLU A 82 -7.14 -17.94 0.42
N VAL A 83 -7.74 -17.49 -0.69
CA VAL A 83 -8.63 -16.32 -0.69
C VAL A 83 -9.87 -16.62 0.17
N GLU A 84 -10.50 -17.77 -0.01
CA GLU A 84 -11.67 -18.18 0.79
C GLU A 84 -11.35 -18.34 2.28
N GLU A 85 -10.16 -18.86 2.62
CA GLU A 85 -9.71 -19.00 4.00
C GLU A 85 -9.51 -17.62 4.65
N MET A 86 -8.87 -16.67 3.96
CA MET A 86 -8.73 -15.30 4.46
C MET A 86 -10.10 -14.66 4.70
N ILE A 87 -11.04 -14.84 3.77
CA ILE A 87 -12.42 -14.34 3.87
C ILE A 87 -13.11 -14.89 5.12
N LYS A 88 -13.01 -16.20 5.36
CA LYS A 88 -13.57 -16.86 6.55
C LYS A 88 -12.91 -16.34 7.83
N ALA A 89 -11.59 -16.11 7.80
CA ALA A 89 -10.83 -15.62 8.94
C ALA A 89 -11.14 -14.15 9.31
N ALA A 90 -11.53 -13.32 8.34
CA ALA A 90 -11.85 -11.90 8.57
C ALA A 90 -13.11 -11.70 9.45
N GLY A 91 -13.95 -12.72 9.62
CA GLY A 91 -14.99 -12.79 10.66
C GLY A 91 -16.19 -11.85 10.51
N ASP A 92 -16.15 -10.87 9.58
CA ASP A 92 -17.24 -9.92 9.34
C ASP A 92 -17.94 -10.20 7.98
N PRO A 93 -19.18 -10.73 8.00
CA PRO A 93 -19.97 -11.00 6.79
C PRO A 93 -20.33 -9.76 5.97
N SER A 94 -20.20 -8.55 6.54
CA SER A 94 -20.45 -7.29 5.85
C SER A 94 -19.24 -6.74 5.09
N LEU A 95 -18.03 -7.13 5.50
CA LEU A 95 -16.76 -6.77 4.84
C LEU A 95 -16.45 -7.65 3.64
N VAL A 96 -17.07 -8.83 3.57
CA VAL A 96 -16.88 -9.76 2.48
C VAL A 96 -18.21 -10.16 1.89
N ARG A 97 -18.59 -9.52 0.79
CA ARG A 97 -19.42 -10.22 -0.20
C ARG A 97 -18.49 -11.21 -0.86
N ALA A 98 -18.41 -12.42 -0.31
CA ALA A 98 -17.59 -13.50 -0.85
C ALA A 98 -17.90 -13.81 -2.32
N GLU A 99 -18.97 -13.25 -2.88
CA GLU A 99 -19.37 -13.38 -4.27
C GLU A 99 -18.93 -12.21 -5.17
N ASP A 100 -18.47 -11.07 -4.61
CA ASP A 100 -18.01 -9.92 -5.39
C ASP A 100 -16.64 -10.20 -6.02
N PRO A 101 -16.53 -10.31 -7.36
CA PRO A 101 -15.26 -10.58 -8.02
C PRO A 101 -14.18 -9.54 -7.72
N MET A 102 -14.56 -8.27 -7.54
CA MET A 102 -13.59 -7.20 -7.26
C MET A 102 -12.99 -7.34 -5.87
N GLN A 103 -13.79 -7.76 -4.88
CA GLN A 103 -13.28 -8.01 -3.53
C GLN A 103 -12.34 -9.21 -3.52
N LYS A 104 -12.68 -10.29 -4.23
CA LYS A 104 -11.78 -11.45 -4.37
C LYS A 104 -10.43 -11.07 -4.98
N LEU A 105 -10.44 -10.27 -6.05
CA LEU A 105 -9.20 -9.80 -6.70
C LEU A 105 -8.36 -8.94 -5.77
N TYR A 106 -8.99 -8.05 -5.00
CA TYR A 106 -8.30 -7.21 -4.02
C TYR A 106 -7.64 -8.05 -2.93
N ILE A 107 -8.36 -9.03 -2.37
CA ILE A 107 -7.86 -9.97 -1.37
C ILE A 107 -6.69 -10.78 -1.92
N LYS A 108 -6.82 -11.32 -3.14
CA LYS A 108 -5.76 -12.05 -3.83
C LYS A 108 -4.49 -11.22 -3.96
N SER A 109 -4.62 -9.95 -4.37
CA SER A 109 -3.50 -9.01 -4.43
C SER A 109 -2.82 -8.81 -3.08
N ILE A 110 -3.58 -8.68 -1.98
CA ILE A 110 -3.00 -8.57 -0.63
C ILE A 110 -2.21 -9.82 -0.27
N LEU A 111 -2.79 -11.00 -0.51
CA LEU A 111 -2.13 -12.28 -0.23
C LEU A 111 -0.83 -12.44 -1.03
N GLN A 112 -0.82 -12.06 -2.31
CA GLN A 112 0.38 -12.11 -3.14
C GLN A 112 1.49 -11.21 -2.59
N LYS A 113 1.14 -9.97 -2.20
CA LYS A 113 2.11 -9.04 -1.60
C LYS A 113 2.67 -9.58 -0.28
N ASN A 114 1.82 -10.14 0.58
CA ASN A 114 2.25 -10.73 1.85
C ASN A 114 3.20 -11.92 1.63
N LYS A 115 2.86 -12.83 0.71
CA LYS A 115 3.74 -13.96 0.35
C LYS A 115 5.09 -13.50 -0.20
N LEU A 116 5.08 -12.51 -1.10
CA LEU A 116 6.32 -11.93 -1.63
C LEU A 116 7.19 -11.36 -0.50
N ILE A 117 6.61 -10.56 0.40
CA ILE A 117 7.35 -9.97 1.51
C ILE A 117 7.95 -11.05 2.41
N SER A 118 7.18 -12.08 2.77
CA SER A 118 7.70 -13.21 3.55
C SER A 118 8.88 -13.90 2.87
N LYS A 119 8.77 -14.16 1.56
CA LYS A 119 9.86 -14.75 0.78
C LYS A 119 11.13 -13.89 0.79
N LEU A 120 10.99 -12.58 0.56
CA LEU A 120 12.11 -11.64 0.57
C LEU A 120 12.79 -11.54 1.94
N VAL A 121 12.02 -11.66 3.03
CA VAL A 121 12.57 -11.70 4.41
C VAL A 121 13.36 -12.97 4.63
N GLU A 122 12.83 -14.13 4.24
CA GLU A 122 13.53 -15.43 4.36
C GLU A 122 14.86 -15.44 3.57
N GLU A 123 14.88 -14.87 2.36
CA GLU A 123 16.08 -14.73 1.55
C GLU A 123 17.11 -13.80 2.22
N ALA A 124 16.67 -12.63 2.73
CA ALA A 124 17.54 -11.68 3.39
C ALA A 124 18.10 -12.18 4.73
N GLU A 125 17.39 -13.08 5.42
CA GLU A 125 17.86 -13.76 6.63
C GLU A 125 18.78 -14.95 6.31
N GLY A 126 18.50 -15.68 5.23
CA GLY A 126 19.34 -16.77 4.72
C GLY A 126 20.72 -16.30 4.26
N ASP A 127 20.80 -15.14 3.59
CA ASP A 127 22.08 -14.56 3.13
C ASP A 127 23.00 -14.14 4.29
N LYS A 128 22.45 -13.68 5.41
CA LYS A 128 23.23 -13.31 6.62
C LYS A 128 23.95 -14.50 7.26
N HIS A 129 23.49 -15.73 7.02
CA HIS A 129 24.14 -16.93 7.51
C HIS A 129 25.31 -17.40 6.62
N HIS A 130 25.44 -16.88 5.40
CA HIS A 130 26.51 -17.24 4.48
C HIS A 130 27.74 -16.29 4.52
N GLU A 131 27.64 -15.10 5.10
CA GLU A 131 28.77 -14.15 5.21
C GLU A 131 29.71 -14.38 6.42
N HIS A 132 29.42 -15.35 7.29
CA HIS A 132 30.22 -15.67 8.49
C HIS A 132 30.95 -17.02 8.43
N LYS A 133 31.43 -17.46 7.26
CA LYS A 133 32.29 -18.65 7.18
C LYS A 133 33.51 -18.46 6.28
#